data_AF-A0A7R9AG60-F1
#
_entry.id   AF-A0A7R9AG60-F1
#
_cell.length_a   1.000
_cell.length_b   1.000
_cell.length_c   1.000
_cell.angle_alpha   90.00
_cell.angle_beta   90.00
_cell.angle_gamma   90.00
#
_symmetry.space_group_name_H-M   'P 1'
#
loop_
_entity.id
_entity.type
_entity.pdbx_description
1 polymer ?
#
loop_
_entity_poly.entity_id
_entity_poly.type
_entity_poly.pdbx_seq_one_letter_code
_entity_poly.pdbx_strand_id
1 'polypeptide(L)'
;MTDPPEFKLSRKGGEYVGKRSKSISGFPCATWLSHNESSEILLPGFSDEVDASHRFCRNPNGQPHGPWCYVDADAGPEWEYCDVPFFSDVHGERCDVRIEGHCVHPRECKMDVTGLSYTGRKNVTIKGHQCQRWMSNFPNDQLLFGTENQTFPDDLHLQHNFCRNPTGDEGGPWCYKSNGIGLDYCDIPICY
;
A
#
# COMPACT_ATOMS: atom_id res chain seq x y z
N MET A 1 -2.83 33.08 3.94
CA MET A 1 -3.05 31.79 4.60
C MET A 1 -2.99 30.72 3.53
N THR A 2 -2.00 29.85 3.57
CA THR A 2 -1.84 28.74 2.63
C THR A 2 -2.76 27.59 3.03
N ASP A 3 -3.44 26.98 2.06
CA ASP A 3 -4.23 25.77 2.32
C ASP A 3 -3.35 24.66 2.94
N PRO A 4 -3.92 23.83 3.85
CA PRO A 4 -3.19 22.74 4.45
C PRO A 4 -2.79 21.69 3.39
N PRO A 5 -1.63 21.06 3.55
CA PRO A 5 -1.17 20.03 2.62
C PRO A 5 -2.07 18.79 2.63
N GLU A 6 -2.40 18.27 1.44
CA GLU A 6 -3.18 17.04 1.27
C GLU A 6 -2.33 15.77 1.28
N PHE A 7 -1.24 15.79 2.07
CA PHE A 7 -0.31 14.68 2.23
C PHE A 7 0.20 14.61 3.67
N LYS A 8 0.66 13.42 4.08
CA LYS A 8 1.32 13.19 5.37
C LYS A 8 2.84 13.28 5.24
N LEU A 9 3.51 13.82 6.25
CA LEU A 9 4.97 13.94 6.38
C LEU A 9 5.60 12.77 7.14
N SER A 10 4.82 12.01 7.90
CA SER A 10 5.21 10.76 8.55
C SER A 10 4.39 9.58 8.03
N ARG A 11 4.89 8.34 8.17
CA ARG A 11 4.14 7.14 7.75
C ARG A 11 2.82 6.99 8.51
N LYS A 12 2.81 7.36 9.79
CA LYS A 12 1.63 7.35 10.67
C LYS A 12 0.68 8.51 10.37
N GLY A 13 1.16 9.64 9.85
CA GLY A 13 0.32 10.80 9.53
C GLY A 13 -0.40 11.41 10.74
N GLY A 14 0.25 11.41 11.91
CA GLY A 14 -0.31 12.07 13.11
C GLY A 14 -0.44 13.58 12.92
N GLU A 15 0.45 14.16 12.11
CA GLU A 15 0.52 15.56 11.74
C GLU A 15 -0.38 15.95 10.56
N TYR A 16 -1.15 15.01 9.99
CA TYR A 16 -1.97 15.28 8.82
C TYR A 16 -3.16 16.18 9.18
N VAL A 17 -3.21 17.36 8.58
CA VAL A 17 -4.23 18.40 8.80
C VAL A 17 -5.07 18.72 7.55
N GLY A 18 -4.94 17.93 6.48
CA GLY A 18 -5.69 18.12 5.24
C GLY A 18 -7.20 17.86 5.37
N LYS A 19 -7.92 18.02 4.25
CA LYS A 19 -9.39 18.04 4.16
C LYS A 19 -9.99 16.74 3.59
N ARG A 20 -9.20 15.67 3.43
CA ARG A 20 -9.73 14.36 2.98
C ARG A 20 -10.78 13.83 3.97
N SER A 21 -11.92 13.40 3.44
CA SER A 21 -13.13 13.00 4.20
C SER A 21 -13.81 11.75 3.62
N LYS A 22 -13.02 10.89 2.98
CA LYS A 22 -13.44 9.56 2.51
C LYS A 22 -12.44 8.52 2.97
N SER A 23 -12.96 7.34 3.33
CA SER A 23 -12.16 6.17 3.68
C SER A 23 -11.48 5.55 2.44
N ILE A 24 -10.62 4.55 2.66
CA ILE A 24 -9.93 3.81 1.61
C ILE A 24 -10.91 3.02 0.72
N SER A 25 -12.04 2.55 1.26
CA SER A 25 -13.11 1.92 0.48
C SER A 25 -14.07 2.94 -0.16
N GLY A 26 -13.83 4.24 0.05
CA GLY A 26 -14.59 5.32 -0.55
C GLY A 26 -15.82 5.75 0.24
N PHE A 27 -16.02 5.23 1.46
CA PHE A 27 -17.16 5.62 2.30
C PHE A 27 -16.98 7.05 2.85
N PRO A 28 -18.07 7.83 2.96
CA PRO A 28 -18.01 9.18 3.52
C PRO A 28 -17.73 9.12 5.03
N CYS A 29 -16.83 9.99 5.48
CA CYS A 29 -16.51 10.09 6.90
C CYS A 29 -17.62 10.85 7.67
N ALA A 30 -17.93 10.34 8.86
CA ALA A 30 -18.77 10.99 9.86
C ALA A 30 -18.02 12.11 10.59
N THR A 31 -18.75 12.93 11.34
CA THR A 31 -18.15 13.95 12.22
C THR A 31 -17.56 13.29 13.45
N TRP A 32 -16.42 13.77 13.95
CA TRP A 32 -15.78 13.17 15.12
C TRP A 32 -16.65 13.27 16.39
N LEU A 33 -17.49 14.30 16.51
CA LEU A 33 -18.47 14.44 17.59
C LEU A 33 -19.53 13.34 17.62
N SER A 34 -19.88 12.73 16.48
CA SER A 34 -20.93 11.71 16.44
C SER A 34 -20.55 10.40 17.14
N HIS A 35 -19.25 10.15 17.34
CA HIS A 35 -18.73 8.94 17.97
C HIS A 35 -17.86 9.22 19.21
N ASN A 36 -17.79 10.47 19.67
CA ASN A 36 -17.07 10.84 20.89
C ASN A 36 -17.83 11.89 21.70
N GLU A 37 -18.30 11.52 22.90
CA GLU A 37 -18.96 12.44 23.82
C GLU A 37 -17.99 13.44 24.49
N SER A 38 -16.67 13.20 24.42
CA SER A 38 -15.67 14.14 24.93
C SER A 38 -15.20 15.09 23.83
N SER A 39 -15.45 16.38 24.04
CA SER A 39 -14.94 17.51 23.25
C SER A 39 -13.41 17.67 23.29
N GLU A 40 -12.68 16.77 23.96
CA GLU A 40 -11.23 16.83 24.17
C GLU A 40 -10.46 15.73 23.43
N ILE A 41 -10.61 15.65 22.09
CA ILE A 41 -9.62 14.90 21.29
C ILE A 41 -8.38 15.79 21.17
N LEU A 42 -7.40 15.58 22.04
CA LEU A 42 -6.07 16.20 21.94
C LEU A 42 -5.33 15.64 20.71
N LEU A 43 -5.66 16.15 19.53
CA LEU A 43 -4.90 15.90 18.31
C LEU A 43 -3.56 16.66 18.38
N PRO A 44 -2.40 15.99 18.26
CA PRO A 44 -1.12 16.68 18.19
C PRO A 44 -1.06 17.56 16.92
N GLY A 45 -0.93 18.88 17.09
CA GLY A 45 -0.67 19.83 15.99
C GLY A 45 -1.62 21.01 15.85
N PHE A 46 -2.63 21.17 16.72
CA PHE A 46 -3.56 22.30 16.68
C PHE A 46 -3.35 23.22 17.89
N SER A 47 -3.07 24.50 17.63
CA SER A 47 -2.86 25.52 18.67
C SER A 47 -4.15 26.13 19.20
N ASP A 48 -5.30 25.82 18.59
CA ASP A 48 -6.60 26.41 18.95
C ASP A 48 -7.71 25.36 18.76
N GLU A 49 -8.80 25.54 19.53
CA GLU A 49 -10.01 24.71 19.62
C GLU A 49 -10.22 23.76 18.42
N VAL A 50 -10.01 22.46 18.65
CA VAL A 50 -10.20 21.42 17.63
C VAL A 50 -11.68 21.37 17.27
N ASP A 51 -12.00 21.79 16.05
CA ASP A 51 -13.34 21.67 15.47
C ASP A 51 -13.70 20.20 15.21
N ALA A 52 -14.08 19.48 16.27
CA ALA A 52 -14.56 18.10 16.19
C ALA A 52 -15.86 17.95 15.37
N SER A 53 -16.47 19.07 14.91
CA SER A 53 -17.58 19.05 13.97
C SER A 53 -17.16 18.68 12.54
N HIS A 54 -15.85 18.74 12.23
CA HIS A 54 -15.35 18.36 10.92
C HIS A 54 -15.36 16.83 10.72
N ARG A 55 -15.30 16.42 9.45
CA ARG A 55 -15.29 15.01 9.01
C ARG A 55 -13.97 14.56 8.37
N PHE A 56 -12.88 15.29 8.65
CA PHE A 56 -11.59 15.04 8.02
C PHE A 56 -10.86 13.88 8.69
N CYS A 57 -10.13 13.10 7.89
CA CYS A 57 -9.31 11.99 8.36
C CYS A 57 -8.20 12.48 9.30
N ARG A 58 -8.01 11.81 10.44
CA ARG A 58 -7.01 12.17 11.46
C ARG A 58 -6.41 10.89 12.06
N ASN A 59 -5.31 11.03 12.80
CA ASN A 59 -4.71 9.91 13.53
C ASN A 59 -4.41 10.25 15.00
N PRO A 60 -5.44 10.54 15.83
CA PRO A 60 -5.25 10.95 17.23
C PRO A 60 -4.58 9.89 18.10
N ASN A 61 -4.87 8.63 17.84
CA ASN A 61 -4.41 7.47 18.61
C ASN A 61 -3.12 6.85 18.03
N GLY A 62 -2.47 7.50 17.06
CA GLY A 62 -1.16 7.06 16.55
C GLY A 62 -1.18 5.69 15.85
N GLN A 63 -2.30 5.32 15.23
CA GLN A 63 -2.49 4.10 14.46
C GLN A 63 -1.33 3.88 13.48
N PRO A 64 -0.83 2.65 13.35
CA PRO A 64 0.37 2.36 12.57
C PRO A 64 0.18 2.55 11.06
N HIS A 65 -1.05 2.45 10.56
CA HIS A 65 -1.34 2.45 9.13
C HIS A 65 -1.75 3.81 8.55
N GLY A 66 -1.94 4.83 9.38
CA GLY A 66 -2.19 6.19 8.91
C GLY A 66 -3.43 6.85 9.52
N PRO A 67 -3.82 8.01 8.96
CA PRO A 67 -5.10 8.65 9.25
C PRO A 67 -6.28 7.75 8.95
N TRP A 68 -7.33 7.88 9.75
CA TRP A 68 -8.58 7.15 9.65
C TRP A 68 -9.75 8.09 9.97
N CYS A 69 -10.97 7.62 9.77
CA CYS A 69 -12.18 8.30 10.19
C CYS A 69 -13.27 7.30 10.59
N TYR A 70 -14.25 7.77 11.34
CA TYR A 70 -15.54 7.08 11.47
C TYR A 70 -16.28 7.20 10.14
N VAL A 71 -16.98 6.14 9.74
CA VAL A 71 -17.81 6.15 8.53
C VAL A 71 -19.23 6.56 8.90
N ASP A 72 -19.91 7.30 8.02
CA ASP A 72 -21.33 7.63 8.22
C ASP A 72 -22.17 6.37 8.47
N ALA A 73 -23.13 6.49 9.40
CA ALA A 73 -24.08 5.42 9.69
C ALA A 73 -24.73 4.93 8.38
N ASP A 74 -24.95 3.61 8.31
CA ASP A 74 -25.53 2.91 7.15
C ASP A 74 -24.67 2.90 5.87
N ALA A 75 -23.52 3.59 5.83
CA ALA A 75 -22.63 3.59 4.66
C ALA A 75 -21.60 2.44 4.67
N GLY A 76 -21.17 1.97 5.84
CA GLY A 76 -20.09 0.98 5.93
C GLY A 76 -19.72 0.54 7.35
N PRO A 77 -18.47 0.07 7.58
CA PRO A 77 -17.98 -0.32 8.90
C PRO A 77 -17.86 0.90 9.82
N GLU A 78 -17.89 0.72 11.15
CA GLU A 78 -17.88 1.83 12.12
C GLU A 78 -16.74 2.85 11.91
N TRP A 79 -15.55 2.38 11.52
CA TRP A 79 -14.41 3.23 11.15
C TRP A 79 -13.56 2.54 10.11
N GLU A 80 -12.77 3.32 9.37
CA GLU A 80 -11.84 2.80 8.36
C GLU A 80 -10.66 3.77 8.13
N TYR A 81 -9.52 3.24 7.69
CA TYR A 81 -8.38 4.06 7.27
C TYR A 81 -8.71 4.92 6.06
N CYS A 82 -8.02 6.05 5.95
CA CYS A 82 -8.07 6.92 4.79
C CYS A 82 -6.83 6.79 3.94
N ASP A 83 -7.01 6.90 2.63
CA ASP A 83 -5.93 6.86 1.64
C ASP A 83 -5.15 8.20 1.58
N VAL A 84 -4.48 8.60 2.65
CA VAL A 84 -3.69 9.86 2.64
C VAL A 84 -2.30 9.60 2.06
N PRO A 85 -1.91 10.25 0.95
CA PRO A 85 -0.62 10.02 0.32
C PRO A 85 0.53 10.60 1.16
N PHE A 86 1.70 9.98 1.10
CA PHE A 86 2.88 10.48 1.81
C PHE A 86 3.59 11.56 0.98
N PHE A 87 4.29 12.50 1.63
CA PHE A 87 4.93 13.63 0.95
C PHE A 87 5.85 13.20 -0.19
N SER A 88 6.63 12.14 -0.01
CA SER A 88 7.49 11.62 -1.07
C SER A 88 6.71 11.03 -2.26
N ASP A 89 5.46 10.62 -2.05
CA ASP A 89 4.61 10.11 -3.14
C ASP A 89 4.03 11.27 -3.98
N VAL A 90 3.81 12.43 -3.37
CA VAL A 90 3.21 13.62 -4.02
C VAL A 90 4.25 14.59 -4.57
N HIS A 91 5.31 14.81 -3.81
CA HIS A 91 6.35 15.81 -4.07
C HIS A 91 7.69 15.15 -4.39
N GLY A 92 7.68 13.85 -4.67
CA GLY A 92 8.86 13.01 -4.80
C GLY A 92 10.06 13.79 -5.32
N GLU A 93 11.20 13.65 -4.65
CA GLU A 93 12.49 13.77 -5.34
C GLU A 93 12.29 13.14 -6.72
N ARG A 94 12.20 13.97 -7.77
CA ARG A 94 11.76 13.65 -9.15
C ARG A 94 11.01 12.31 -9.31
N CYS A 95 9.76 12.32 -9.77
CA CYS A 95 9.22 11.13 -10.46
C CYS A 95 10.10 10.88 -11.70
N ASP A 96 11.11 10.01 -11.57
CA ASP A 96 11.98 9.60 -12.67
C ASP A 96 11.19 8.77 -13.70
N VAL A 97 10.13 8.07 -13.27
CA VAL A 97 9.34 7.17 -14.11
C VAL A 97 7.85 7.53 -14.06
N ARG A 98 7.25 7.72 -15.23
CA ARG A 98 5.80 7.86 -15.42
C ARG A 98 5.29 6.80 -16.36
N ILE A 99 4.29 6.03 -15.92
CA ILE A 99 3.62 5.02 -16.75
C ILE A 99 2.17 5.48 -16.91
N GLU A 100 1.78 5.78 -18.15
CA GLU A 100 0.44 6.27 -18.51
C GLU A 100 -0.03 7.49 -17.68
N GLY A 101 0.91 8.36 -17.28
CA GLY A 101 0.63 9.55 -16.48
C GLY A 101 0.59 9.33 -14.96
N HIS A 102 0.72 8.08 -14.49
CA HIS A 102 0.85 7.75 -13.08
C HIS A 102 2.32 7.78 -12.65
N CYS A 103 2.63 8.46 -11.54
CA CYS A 103 3.96 8.37 -10.93
C CYS A 103 4.12 6.97 -10.33
N VAL A 104 5.12 6.23 -10.81
CA VAL A 104 5.46 4.90 -10.31
C VAL A 104 6.83 4.99 -9.66
N HIS A 105 6.94 4.50 -8.43
CA HIS A 105 8.24 4.45 -7.75
C HIS A 105 9.18 3.55 -8.58
N PRO A 106 10.46 3.90 -8.82
CA PRO A 106 11.35 3.12 -9.69
C PRO A 106 11.52 1.64 -9.33
N ARG A 107 11.21 1.29 -8.07
CA ARG A 107 11.21 -0.11 -7.59
C ARG A 107 9.95 -0.88 -7.95
N GLU A 108 8.84 -0.20 -8.23
CA GLU A 108 7.53 -0.80 -8.55
C GLU A 108 7.32 -1.06 -10.05
N CYS A 109 8.34 -0.80 -10.88
CA CYS A 109 8.40 -1.17 -12.28
C CYS A 109 9.65 -2.01 -12.58
N LYS A 110 9.66 -2.73 -13.70
CA LYS A 110 10.79 -3.55 -14.16
C LYS A 110 11.62 -2.81 -15.20
N MET A 111 12.94 -3.00 -15.21
CA MET A 111 13.84 -2.31 -16.15
C MET A 111 13.86 -2.94 -17.55
N ASP A 112 13.50 -4.22 -17.65
CA ASP A 112 13.45 -4.99 -18.88
C ASP A 112 12.28 -5.98 -18.84
N VAL A 113 12.08 -6.71 -19.94
CA VAL A 113 10.97 -7.68 -20.07
C VAL A 113 11.02 -8.79 -19.02
N THR A 114 12.23 -9.24 -18.66
CA THR A 114 12.45 -10.34 -17.71
C THR A 114 12.20 -9.89 -16.27
N GLY A 115 12.49 -8.63 -15.93
CA GLY A 115 12.36 -8.12 -14.57
C GLY A 115 13.24 -8.86 -13.56
N LEU A 116 14.40 -9.36 -13.98
CA LEU A 116 15.40 -9.98 -13.09
C LEU A 116 15.76 -9.09 -11.89
N SER A 117 15.87 -7.78 -12.13
CA SER A 117 16.22 -6.77 -11.11
C SER A 117 15.01 -6.19 -10.36
N TYR A 118 13.80 -6.70 -10.61
CA TYR A 118 12.59 -6.17 -9.97
C TYR A 118 12.58 -6.44 -8.47
N THR A 119 12.50 -5.37 -7.68
CA THR A 119 12.53 -5.41 -6.19
C THR A 119 11.27 -4.83 -5.55
N GLY A 120 10.23 -4.56 -6.33
CA GLY A 120 8.97 -3.99 -5.86
C GLY A 120 8.12 -4.96 -5.05
N ARG A 121 6.92 -4.53 -4.68
CA ARG A 121 6.06 -5.19 -3.69
C ARG A 121 4.79 -5.81 -4.28
N LYS A 122 4.65 -5.86 -5.61
CA LYS A 122 3.54 -6.56 -6.26
C LYS A 122 3.48 -8.01 -5.77
N ASN A 123 2.32 -8.47 -5.33
CA ASN A 123 2.09 -9.85 -4.86
C ASN A 123 0.75 -10.44 -5.34
N VAL A 124 0.22 -9.89 -6.43
CA VAL A 124 -0.99 -10.36 -7.10
C VAL A 124 -0.66 -10.60 -8.56
N THR A 125 -1.08 -11.75 -9.08
CA THR A 125 -0.80 -12.19 -10.45
C THR A 125 -1.70 -11.45 -11.45
N ILE A 126 -1.41 -11.58 -12.76
CA ILE A 126 -2.23 -11.02 -13.84
C ILE A 126 -3.69 -11.49 -13.72
N LYS A 127 -3.90 -12.74 -13.30
CA LYS A 127 -5.25 -13.32 -13.13
C LYS A 127 -5.88 -13.01 -11.77
N GLY A 128 -5.24 -12.18 -10.95
CA GLY A 128 -5.76 -11.79 -9.64
C GLY A 128 -5.52 -12.81 -8.52
N HIS A 129 -4.66 -13.81 -8.72
CA HIS A 129 -4.32 -14.76 -7.66
C HIS A 129 -3.33 -14.11 -6.68
N GLN A 130 -3.56 -14.34 -5.38
CA GLN A 130 -2.61 -13.92 -4.35
C GLN A 130 -1.37 -14.79 -4.40
N CYS A 131 -0.20 -14.18 -4.23
CA CYS A 131 1.06 -14.90 -4.20
C CYS A 131 1.24 -15.68 -2.88
N GLN A 132 1.72 -16.90 -2.99
CA GLN A 132 2.26 -17.70 -1.90
C GLN A 132 3.61 -17.13 -1.46
N ARG A 133 3.94 -17.23 -0.17
CA ARG A 133 5.28 -16.89 0.31
C ARG A 133 6.29 -17.87 -0.30
N TRP A 134 7.42 -17.35 -0.75
CA TRP A 134 8.44 -18.16 -1.45
C TRP A 134 8.94 -19.33 -0.61
N MET A 135 9.18 -19.11 0.68
CA MET A 135 9.64 -20.14 1.63
C MET A 135 8.51 -21.04 2.18
N SER A 136 7.28 -20.92 1.67
CA SER A 136 6.19 -21.81 2.07
C SER A 136 6.14 -23.01 1.14
N ASN A 137 5.94 -24.21 1.70
CA ASN A 137 5.82 -25.45 0.93
C ASN A 137 4.36 -25.85 0.66
N PHE A 138 3.40 -24.96 0.94
CA PHE A 138 1.97 -25.25 0.75
C PHE A 138 1.23 -24.01 0.20
N PRO A 139 0.33 -24.18 -0.78
CA PRO A 139 0.01 -25.42 -1.50
C PRO A 139 1.09 -25.88 -2.51
N ASN A 140 2.08 -25.03 -2.82
CA ASN A 140 3.14 -25.33 -3.78
C ASN A 140 4.46 -25.61 -3.06
N ASP A 141 4.99 -26.82 -3.17
CA ASP A 141 6.28 -27.19 -2.62
C ASP A 141 7.40 -26.94 -3.65
N GLN A 142 8.38 -26.10 -3.30
CA GLN A 142 9.50 -25.76 -4.16
C GLN A 142 10.35 -26.99 -4.57
N LEU A 143 10.37 -28.03 -3.73
CA LEU A 143 11.04 -29.31 -4.01
C LEU A 143 10.32 -30.09 -5.11
N LEU A 144 8.98 -29.97 -5.19
CA LEU A 144 8.17 -30.64 -6.21
C LEU A 144 8.18 -29.92 -7.56
N PHE A 145 8.39 -28.60 -7.57
CA PHE A 145 8.43 -27.78 -8.79
C PHE A 145 9.85 -27.57 -9.34
N GLY A 146 10.85 -28.27 -8.80
CA GLY A 146 12.21 -28.27 -9.36
C GLY A 146 12.96 -26.94 -9.20
N THR A 147 12.57 -26.10 -8.23
CA THR A 147 13.22 -24.81 -7.95
C THR A 147 14.23 -24.88 -6.80
N GLU A 148 14.50 -26.07 -6.26
CA GLU A 148 15.42 -26.32 -5.13
C GLU A 148 16.86 -25.87 -5.41
N ASN A 149 17.35 -26.05 -6.64
CA ASN A 149 18.70 -25.68 -7.07
C ASN A 149 18.79 -24.26 -7.64
N GLN A 150 17.73 -23.46 -7.54
CA GLN A 150 17.75 -22.08 -8.00
C GLN A 150 18.38 -21.23 -6.92
N THR A 151 19.51 -20.60 -7.23
CA THR A 151 20.10 -19.57 -6.38
C THR A 151 19.17 -18.37 -6.36
N PHE A 152 18.27 -18.35 -5.38
CA PHE A 152 17.41 -17.20 -5.14
C PHE A 152 18.27 -16.03 -4.63
N PRO A 153 18.09 -14.80 -5.16
CA PRO A 153 18.71 -13.61 -4.61
C PRO A 153 18.45 -13.50 -3.10
N ASP A 154 19.38 -12.93 -2.33
CA ASP A 154 19.27 -12.88 -0.86
C ASP A 154 17.97 -12.23 -0.37
N ASP A 155 17.41 -11.32 -1.16
CA ASP A 155 16.13 -10.65 -0.89
C ASP A 155 14.93 -11.62 -0.89
N LEU A 156 15.00 -12.79 -1.55
CA LEU A 156 13.95 -13.82 -1.51
C LEU A 156 13.97 -14.64 -0.21
N HIS A 157 15.04 -14.57 0.59
CA HIS A 157 15.10 -15.13 1.94
C HIS A 157 14.27 -14.33 2.95
N LEU A 158 13.78 -13.15 2.56
CA LEU A 158 12.84 -12.37 3.33
C LEU A 158 11.46 -13.03 3.17
N GLN A 159 10.76 -13.30 4.29
CA GLN A 159 9.51 -14.07 4.42
C GLN A 159 8.27 -13.47 3.70
N HIS A 160 8.46 -12.84 2.54
CA HIS A 160 7.45 -12.16 1.74
C HIS A 160 6.94 -13.04 0.59
N ASN A 161 5.91 -12.54 -0.10
CA ASN A 161 5.27 -13.17 -1.26
C ASN A 161 5.31 -12.28 -2.50
N PHE A 162 6.31 -11.41 -2.65
CA PHE A 162 6.39 -10.48 -3.78
C PHE A 162 6.81 -11.19 -5.07
N CYS A 163 6.28 -10.77 -6.21
CA CYS A 163 6.60 -11.30 -7.53
C CYS A 163 8.09 -11.14 -7.85
N ARG A 164 8.73 -12.18 -8.36
CA ARG A 164 10.16 -12.21 -8.69
C ARG A 164 10.38 -13.09 -9.92
N ASN A 165 11.50 -12.92 -10.60
CA ASN A 165 11.90 -13.80 -11.70
C ASN A 165 13.26 -14.45 -11.42
N PRO A 166 13.35 -15.39 -10.48
CA PRO A 166 14.64 -16.02 -10.15
C PRO A 166 15.18 -16.90 -11.29
N THR A 167 14.34 -17.28 -12.24
CA THR A 167 14.68 -18.17 -13.36
C THR A 167 15.11 -17.44 -14.63
N GLY A 168 14.96 -16.11 -14.68
CA GLY A 168 15.14 -15.37 -15.94
C GLY A 168 14.12 -15.76 -17.01
N ASP A 169 12.92 -16.18 -16.61
CA ASP A 169 11.83 -16.54 -17.52
C ASP A 169 11.44 -15.34 -18.39
N GLU A 170 11.26 -15.55 -19.70
CA GLU A 170 10.89 -14.47 -20.62
C GLU A 170 9.48 -13.92 -20.36
N GLY A 171 8.62 -14.68 -19.67
CA GLY A 171 7.31 -14.22 -19.20
C GLY A 171 7.37 -13.17 -18.10
N GLY A 172 8.55 -12.92 -17.53
CA GLY A 172 8.79 -11.88 -16.53
C GLY A 172 8.56 -12.36 -15.09
N PRO A 173 8.40 -11.44 -14.12
CA PRO A 173 8.24 -11.83 -12.73
C PRO A 173 6.95 -12.59 -12.47
N TRP A 174 7.05 -13.60 -11.63
CA TRP A 174 5.98 -14.54 -11.30
C TRP A 174 5.96 -14.84 -9.80
N CYS A 175 4.96 -15.59 -9.37
CA CYS A 175 4.92 -16.19 -8.04
C CYS A 175 4.07 -17.45 -8.04
N TYR A 176 4.22 -18.29 -7.01
CA TYR A 176 3.31 -19.39 -6.73
C TYR A 176 1.95 -18.87 -6.25
N LYS A 177 0.85 -19.53 -6.61
CA LYS A 177 -0.50 -19.12 -6.17
C LYS A 177 -0.77 -19.62 -4.75
N SER A 178 -1.26 -18.77 -3.87
CA SER A 178 -1.58 -19.16 -2.48
C SER A 178 -2.83 -20.04 -2.37
N ASN A 179 -3.75 -19.96 -3.34
CA ASN A 179 -5.02 -20.70 -3.38
C ASN A 179 -5.12 -21.67 -4.56
N GLY A 180 -4.00 -22.21 -5.04
CA GLY A 180 -4.01 -23.19 -6.12
C GLY A 180 -2.62 -23.76 -6.43
N ILE A 181 -2.60 -24.75 -7.31
CA ILE A 181 -1.36 -25.42 -7.71
C ILE A 181 -0.73 -24.70 -8.91
N GLY A 182 0.59 -24.55 -8.90
CA GLY A 182 1.42 -23.92 -9.91
C GLY A 182 1.68 -22.43 -9.67
N LEU A 183 2.50 -21.87 -10.57
CA LEU A 183 2.80 -20.44 -10.64
C LEU A 183 1.84 -19.69 -11.57
N ASP A 184 1.88 -18.36 -11.48
CA ASP A 184 1.27 -17.44 -12.43
C ASP A 184 2.10 -16.14 -12.48
N TYR A 185 2.02 -15.43 -13.60
CA TYR A 185 2.84 -14.24 -13.87
C TYR A 185 2.23 -12.99 -13.23
N CYS A 186 3.05 -11.99 -12.96
CA CYS A 186 2.61 -10.72 -12.41
C CYS A 186 2.68 -9.60 -13.44
N ASP A 187 1.61 -8.79 -13.49
CA ASP A 187 1.60 -7.59 -14.31
C ASP A 187 2.42 -6.49 -13.65
N ILE A 188 3.65 -6.33 -14.11
CA ILE A 188 4.59 -5.31 -13.65
C ILE A 188 4.99 -4.46 -14.86
N PRO A 189 4.72 -3.15 -14.83
CA PRO A 189 5.02 -2.29 -15.96
C PRO A 189 6.53 -2.09 -16.11
N ILE A 190 6.98 -1.82 -17.34
CA ILE A 190 8.37 -1.45 -17.61
C ILE A 190 8.57 0.02 -17.23
N CYS A 191 9.69 0.34 -16.56
CA CYS A 191 10.09 1.72 -16.30
C CYS A 191 10.52 2.36 -17.62
N TYR A 192 9.94 3.51 -17.97
CA TYR A 192 10.32 4.34 -19.12
C TYR A 192 10.70 5.74 -18.69
#